data_AF-A0A8T5ZQJ6-F1
#
_entry.id   AF-A0A8T5ZQJ6-F1
#
_cell.length_a   1.000
_cell.length_b   1.000
_cell.length_c   1.000
_cell.angle_alpha   90.00
_cell.angle_beta   90.00
_cell.angle_gamma   90.00
#
_symmetry.space_group_name_H-M   'P 1'
#
loop_
_entity.id
_entity.type
_entity.pdbx_description
1 polymer ?
#
loop_
_entity_poly.entity_id
_entity_poly.type
_entity_poly.pdbx_seq_one_letter_code
_entity_poly.pdbx_strand_id
1 'polypeptide(L)' 'CGYPSLQYFYSVFKKAYDTTPKEYRDVNSEVML' A
#
# COMPACT_ATOMS: atom_id res chain seq x y z
N CYS A 1 5.06 -10.79 2.23
CA CYS A 1 4.28 -10.56 3.47
C CYS A 1 3.34 -11.70 3.85
N GLY A 2 3.14 -12.75 3.03
CA GLY A 2 2.38 -13.94 3.45
C GLY A 2 0.85 -13.81 3.38
N TYR A 3 0.31 -12.83 2.67
CA TYR A 3 -1.14 -12.65 2.54
C TYR A 3 -1.78 -13.62 1.53
N PRO A 4 -3.02 -14.08 1.78
CA PRO A 4 -3.69 -15.11 0.99
C PRO A 4 -4.09 -14.67 -0.43
N SER A 5 -4.13 -13.36 -0.72
CA SER A 5 -4.35 -12.82 -2.06
C SER A 5 -3.88 -11.37 -2.16
N LEU A 6 -3.77 -10.85 -3.38
CA LEU A 6 -3.45 -9.44 -3.62
C LEU A 6 -4.57 -8.53 -3.11
N GLN A 7 -5.83 -8.92 -3.31
CA GLN A 7 -6.99 -8.18 -2.83
C GLN A 7 -7.00 -8.10 -1.30
N TYR A 8 -6.66 -9.19 -0.61
CA TYR A 8 -6.54 -9.19 0.85
C TYR A 8 -5.43 -8.23 1.32
N PHE A 9 -4.28 -8.26 0.65
CA PHE A 9 -3.20 -7.30 0.93
C PHE A 9 -3.66 -5.85 0.77
N TYR A 10 -4.34 -5.51 -0.33
CA TYR A 10 -4.86 -4.15 -0.55
C TYR A 10 -5.87 -3.74 0.52
N SER A 11 -6.76 -4.64 0.93
CA SER A 11 -7.73 -4.37 2.01
C SER A 11 -7.06 -4.12 3.36
N VAL A 12 -6.09 -4.95 3.74
CA VAL A 12 -5.34 -4.76 5.00
C VAL A 12 -4.51 -3.48 4.96
N PHE A 13 -3.81 -3.23 3.85
CA PHE A 13 -2.97 -2.05 3.68
C PHE A 13 -3.81 -0.76 3.74
N LYS A 14 -4.94 -0.71 3.01
CA LYS A 14 -5.84 0.45 3.03
C LYS A 14 -6.44 0.68 4.42
N LYS A 15 -6.79 -0.37 5.16
CA LYS A 15 -7.27 -0.23 6.54
C LYS A 15 -6.21 0.34 7.48
N ALA A 16 -4.94 -0.01 7.29
CA ALA A 16 -3.84 0.40 8.16
C ALA A 16 -3.32 1.82 7.86
N TYR A 17 -3.29 2.22 6.58
CA TYR A 17 -2.66 3.45 6.12
C TYR A 17 -3.63 4.45 5.47
N ASP A 18 -4.91 4.11 5.36
CA ASP A 18 -5.98 4.88 4.70
C ASP A 18 -5.68 5.27 3.23
N THR A 19 -4.72 4.57 2.62
CA THR A 19 -4.27 4.81 1.25
C THR A 19 -3.97 3.48 0.57
N THR A 20 -3.96 3.45 -0.76
CA THR A 20 -3.56 2.26 -1.52
C THR A 20 -2.04 2.12 -1.56
N PRO A 21 -1.51 0.90 -1.78
CA PRO A 21 -0.07 0.70 -1.99
C PRO A 21 0.53 1.51 -3.15
N LYS A 22 -0.29 1.88 -4.15
CA LYS A 22 0.13 2.72 -5.28
C LYS A 22 0.25 4.18 -4.83
N GLU A 23 -0.78 4.74 -4.23
CA GLU A 23 -0.78 6.12 -3.73
C GLU A 23 0.31 6.32 -2.66
N TYR A 24 0.46 5.36 -1.74
CA TYR A 24 1.57 5.38 -0.76
C TYR A 24 2.92 5.44 -1.47
N ARG A 25 3.10 4.65 -2.54
CA ARG A 25 4.33 4.67 -3.32
C ARG A 25 4.50 6.01 -4.03
N ASP A 26 3.48 6.54 -4.68
CA ASP A 26 3.58 7.80 -5.42
C ASP A 26 4.00 8.95 -4.48
N VAL A 27 3.39 9.05 -3.29
CA VAL A 27 3.76 10.05 -2.26
C VAL A 27 5.18 9.85 -1.72
N ASN A 28 5.60 8.60 -1.48
CA ASN A 28 6.90 8.30 -0.88
C ASN A 28 8.03 8.18 -1.93
N SER A 29 7.70 8.05 -3.22
CA SER A 29 8.70 7.98 -4.30
C SER A 29 9.27 9.36 -4.61
N GLU A 30 8.52 10.43 -4.36
CA GLU A 30 9.04 11.80 -4.41
C GLU A 30 10.06 12.10 -3.29
N VAL A 31 10.15 11.24 -2.26
CA VAL A 31 11.13 11.36 -1.16
C VAL A 31 12.47 10.67 -1.51
N MET A 32 12.60 10.03 -2.68
CA MET A 32 13.83 9.37 -3.15
C MET A 32 14.54 10.08 -4.31
N LEU A 33 14.15 11.32 -4.64
CA LEU A 33 14.92 12.25 -5.50
C LEU A 33 15.49 13.40 -4.66
#